data_AF-A5JN26-F1
#
_entry.id   AF-A5JN26-F1
#
_cell.length_a   1.000
_cell.length_b   1.000
_cell.length_c   1.000
_cell.angle_alpha   90.00
_cell.angle_beta   90.00
_cell.angle_gamma   90.00
#
_symmetry.space_group_name_H-M   'P 1'
#
loop_
_entity.id
_entity.type
_entity.pdbx_description
1 polymer ?
#
loop_
_entity_poly.entity_id
_entity_poly.type
_entity_poly.pdbx_seq_one_letter_code
_entity_poly.pdbx_strand_id
1 'polypeptide(L)'
;LLDALNSRKSYQVRIVGEQTQLDTVSNVSALHSGSPQAVALIADVDLVTTAVGPQILEKIAGTIVQGLVKRHADGNTKPLNIIACENMVRGTSQLKQHVVKLLPEAQLAWVDEHVGFVDSAV
;
A
#
# COMPACT_ATOMS: atom_id res chain seq x y z
N LEU A 1 -9.12 15.16 -6.30
CA LEU A 1 -9.57 14.04 -5.44
C LEU A 1 -8.95 14.09 -4.06
N LEU A 2 -7.61 14.19 -3.95
CA LEU A 2 -6.91 14.27 -2.66
C LEU A 2 -7.49 15.35 -1.73
N ASP A 3 -7.66 16.58 -2.23
CA ASP A 3 -8.21 17.69 -1.44
C ASP A 3 -9.64 17.42 -0.97
N ALA A 4 -10.46 16.76 -1.80
CA ALA A 4 -11.82 16.41 -1.44
C ALA A 4 -11.86 15.36 -0.31
N LEU A 5 -10.99 14.34 -0.37
CA LEU A 5 -10.86 13.34 0.70
C LEU A 5 -10.37 13.99 2.00
N ASN A 6 -9.37 14.87 1.93
CA ASN A 6 -8.83 15.55 3.11
C ASN A 6 -9.79 16.58 3.72
N SER A 7 -10.58 17.27 2.88
CA SER A 7 -11.58 18.23 3.31
C SER A 7 -12.80 17.54 3.95
N ARG A 8 -13.32 16.49 3.31
CA ARG A 8 -14.56 15.82 3.77
C ARG A 8 -14.31 14.74 4.80
N LYS A 9 -13.12 14.14 4.81
CA LYS A 9 -12.71 12.98 5.63
C LYS A 9 -13.69 11.80 5.58
N SER A 10 -14.56 11.78 4.58
CA SER A 10 -15.60 10.78 4.37
C SER A 10 -16.12 10.83 2.93
N TYR A 11 -16.72 9.73 2.50
CA TYR A 11 -17.46 9.63 1.24
C TYR A 11 -18.53 8.55 1.37
N GLN A 12 -19.55 8.62 0.50
CA GLN A 12 -20.64 7.66 0.47
C GLN A 12 -20.41 6.62 -0.64
N VAL A 13 -20.62 5.35 -0.31
CA VAL A 13 -20.62 4.23 -1.23
C VAL A 13 -22.05 3.76 -1.38
N ARG A 14 -22.59 3.84 -2.59
CA ARG A 14 -23.90 3.25 -2.89
C ARG A 14 -23.72 1.80 -3.26
N ILE A 15 -24.25 0.91 -2.44
CA ILE A 15 -24.24 -0.53 -2.67
C ILE A 15 -25.58 -0.89 -3.30
N VAL A 16 -25.53 -1.47 -4.51
CA VAL A 16 -26.71 -1.79 -5.31
C VAL A 16 -26.78 -3.30 -5.51
N GLY A 17 -27.89 -3.90 -5.09
CA GLY A 17 -28.22 -5.31 -5.30
C GLY A 17 -29.74 -5.50 -5.28
N GLU A 18 -30.24 -6.55 -4.63
CA GLU A 18 -31.69 -6.72 -4.40
C GLU A 18 -32.28 -5.55 -3.61
N GLN A 19 -31.52 -4.99 -2.67
CA GLN A 19 -31.81 -3.75 -1.97
C GLN A 19 -30.73 -2.72 -2.27
N THR A 20 -31.09 -1.44 -2.28
CA THR A 20 -30.14 -0.33 -2.41
C THR A 20 -29.88 0.26 -1.03
N GLN A 21 -28.60 0.33 -0.65
CA GLN A 21 -28.17 1.00 0.58
C GLN A 21 -27.03 1.99 0.30
N LEU A 22 -26.84 2.92 1.23
CA LEU A 22 -25.83 3.96 1.14
C LEU A 22 -24.98 3.93 2.41
N ASP A 23 -23.75 3.48 2.27
CA ASP A 23 -22.81 3.33 3.37
C ASP A 23 -21.85 4.53 3.40
N THR A 24 -21.54 5.02 4.59
CA THR A 24 -20.57 6.12 4.75
C THR A 24 -19.23 5.56 5.21
N VAL A 25 -18.20 5.77 4.40
CA VAL A 25 -16.80 5.55 4.80
C VAL A 25 -16.30 6.85 5.43
N SER A 26 -15.72 6.77 6.62
CA SER A 26 -15.22 7.93 7.38
C SER A 26 -13.81 7.69 7.91
N ASN A 27 -13.20 8.72 8.51
CA ASN A 27 -11.82 8.70 9.02
C ASN A 27 -10.78 8.43 7.94
N VAL A 28 -11.01 8.97 6.75
CA VAL A 28 -10.07 8.87 5.63
C VAL A 28 -9.28 10.16 5.44
N SER A 29 -8.04 9.99 4.99
CA SER A 29 -7.17 11.06 4.50
C SER A 29 -6.42 10.56 3.28
N ALA A 30 -5.90 11.48 2.49
CA ALA A 30 -5.21 11.15 1.25
C ALA A 30 -3.93 11.99 1.09
N LEU A 31 -2.95 11.39 0.44
CA LEU A 31 -1.72 12.07 0.05
C LEU A 31 -1.29 11.61 -1.35
N HIS A 32 -0.33 12.32 -1.93
CA HIS A 32 0.24 11.92 -3.20
C HIS A 32 1.19 10.73 -3.01
N SER A 33 1.03 9.65 -3.78
CA SER A 33 1.79 8.40 -3.61
C SER A 33 3.30 8.53 -3.85
N GLY A 34 3.75 9.55 -4.57
CA GLY A 34 5.17 9.87 -4.76
C GLY A 34 5.74 10.89 -3.75
N SER A 35 4.99 11.25 -2.71
CA SER A 35 5.42 12.27 -1.74
C SER A 35 6.30 11.70 -0.61
N PRO A 36 7.17 12.51 0.02
CA PRO A 36 7.92 12.09 1.21
C PRO A 36 7.02 11.62 2.36
N GLN A 37 5.79 12.13 2.46
CA GLN A 37 4.81 11.71 3.45
C GLN A 37 4.33 10.28 3.21
N ALA A 38 4.24 9.83 1.95
CA ALA A 38 3.92 8.43 1.64
C ALA A 38 5.01 7.48 2.19
N VAL A 39 6.27 7.85 2.00
CA VAL A 39 7.44 7.11 2.53
C VAL A 39 7.38 7.03 4.06
N ALA A 40 7.09 8.15 4.72
CA ALA A 40 6.96 8.19 6.18
C ALA A 40 5.81 7.30 6.69
N LEU A 41 4.65 7.28 6.01
CA LEU A 41 3.55 6.41 6.40
C LEU A 41 3.88 4.93 6.20
N ILE A 42 4.50 4.55 5.07
CA ILE A 42 4.90 3.15 4.83
C ILE A 42 5.87 2.67 5.92
N ALA A 43 6.72 3.56 6.44
CA ALA A 43 7.61 3.24 7.56
C ALA A 43 6.87 2.96 8.89
N ASP A 44 5.65 3.45 9.06
CA ASP A 44 4.92 3.41 10.33
C ASP A 44 3.77 2.39 10.35
N VAL A 45 3.00 2.29 9.27
CA VAL A 45 1.76 1.49 9.21
C VAL A 45 1.98 -0.02 9.39
N ASP A 46 0.89 -0.73 9.71
CA ASP A 46 0.87 -2.19 9.84
C ASP A 46 0.45 -2.91 8.55
N LEU A 47 -0.19 -2.20 7.63
CA LEU A 47 -0.74 -2.74 6.38
C LEU A 47 -0.62 -1.75 5.23
N VAL A 48 -0.17 -2.24 4.07
CA VAL A 48 -0.22 -1.52 2.79
C VAL A 48 -1.06 -2.31 1.80
N THR A 49 -2.06 -1.68 1.20
CA THR A 49 -2.89 -2.29 0.15
C THR A 49 -2.85 -1.49 -1.15
N THR A 50 -2.99 -2.16 -2.30
CA THR A 50 -3.06 -1.48 -3.62
C THR A 50 -4.28 -1.91 -4.42
N ALA A 51 -4.78 -1.00 -5.28
CA ALA A 51 -5.80 -1.25 -6.30
C ALA A 51 -5.60 -0.22 -7.44
N VAL A 52 -4.43 -0.28 -8.09
CA VAL A 52 -3.90 0.74 -9.00
C VAL A 52 -3.67 0.25 -10.44
N GLY A 53 -3.77 -1.06 -10.67
CA GLY A 53 -3.50 -1.73 -11.94
C GLY A 53 -2.02 -2.07 -12.16
N PRO A 54 -1.72 -3.07 -13.03
CA PRO A 54 -0.37 -3.62 -13.24
C PRO A 54 0.67 -2.57 -13.62
N GLN A 55 0.31 -1.63 -14.50
CA GLN A 55 1.23 -0.59 -14.99
C GLN A 55 1.67 0.39 -13.90
N ILE A 56 0.89 0.51 -12.82
CA ILE A 56 1.17 1.44 -11.73
C ILE A 56 1.91 0.74 -10.58
N LEU A 57 1.75 -0.59 -10.42
CA LEU A 57 2.49 -1.38 -9.41
C LEU A 57 4.01 -1.14 -9.49
N GLU A 58 4.58 -1.18 -10.70
CA GLU A 58 6.00 -0.91 -10.91
C GLU A 58 6.38 0.52 -10.49
N LYS A 59 5.52 1.50 -10.77
CA LYS A 59 5.78 2.91 -10.45
C LYS A 59 5.78 3.19 -8.95
N ILE A 60 4.91 2.51 -8.19
CA ILE A 60 4.83 2.69 -6.73
C ILE A 60 5.88 1.89 -5.96
N ALA A 61 6.53 0.90 -6.60
CA ALA A 61 7.56 0.08 -5.97
C ALA A 61 8.71 0.91 -5.40
N GLY A 62 9.11 2.00 -6.09
CA GLY A 62 10.15 2.91 -5.61
C GLY A 62 9.79 3.58 -4.27
N THR A 63 8.56 4.09 -4.12
CA THR A 63 8.10 4.66 -2.84
C THR A 63 8.04 3.59 -1.75
N ILE A 64 7.58 2.39 -2.07
CA ILE A 64 7.55 1.27 -1.11
C ILE A 64 8.96 0.94 -0.62
N VAL A 65 9.94 0.81 -1.52
CA VAL A 65 11.35 0.58 -1.16
C VAL A 65 11.87 1.67 -0.22
N GLN A 66 11.64 2.94 -0.54
CA GLN A 66 12.05 4.04 0.33
C GLN A 66 11.41 3.94 1.71
N GLY A 67 10.14 3.56 1.77
CA GLY A 67 9.41 3.34 3.02
C GLY A 67 9.97 2.18 3.84
N LEU A 68 10.30 1.06 3.21
CA LEU A 68 10.90 -0.11 3.86
C LEU A 68 12.31 0.18 4.39
N VAL A 69 13.14 0.87 3.60
CA VAL A 69 14.47 1.31 4.02
C VAL A 69 14.37 2.23 5.23
N LYS A 70 13.43 3.18 5.21
CA LYS A 70 13.17 4.05 6.36
C LYS A 70 12.66 3.27 7.58
N ARG A 71 11.73 2.34 7.38
CA ARG A 71 11.18 1.47 8.45
C ARG A 71 12.30 0.74 9.20
N HIS A 72 13.23 0.15 8.44
CA HIS A 72 14.40 -0.52 9.00
C HIS A 72 15.32 0.47 9.72
N ALA A 73 15.62 1.63 9.13
CA ALA A 73 16.45 2.66 9.75
C ALA A 73 15.87 3.22 11.05
N ASP A 74 14.54 3.30 11.16
CA ASP A 74 13.83 3.73 12.36
C ASP A 74 13.76 2.62 13.44
N GLY A 75 14.29 1.42 13.15
CA GLY A 75 14.29 0.28 14.08
C GLY A 75 12.91 -0.38 14.26
N ASN A 76 11.96 -0.12 13.37
CA ASN A 76 10.59 -0.62 13.49
C ASN A 76 10.48 -2.06 12.96
N THR A 77 10.62 -3.03 13.86
CA THR A 77 10.52 -4.47 13.57
C THR A 77 9.11 -5.04 13.65
N LYS A 78 8.06 -4.20 13.79
CA LYS A 78 6.68 -4.72 13.74
C LYS A 78 6.39 -5.31 12.37
N PRO A 79 5.77 -6.51 12.30
CA PRO A 79 5.41 -7.12 11.02
C PRO A 79 4.59 -6.17 10.15
N LEU A 80 5.00 -6.02 8.89
CA LEU A 80 4.25 -5.27 7.89
C LEU A 80 3.71 -6.26 6.85
N ASN A 81 2.42 -6.16 6.53
CA ASN A 81 1.86 -6.89 5.40
C ASN A 81 1.59 -5.95 4.22
N ILE A 82 1.92 -6.39 3.03
CA ILE A 82 1.62 -5.73 1.77
C ILE A 82 0.71 -6.65 0.97
N ILE A 83 -0.42 -6.13 0.48
CA ILE A 83 -1.45 -6.89 -0.26
C ILE A 83 -1.88 -6.09 -1.50
N ALA A 84 -1.56 -6.58 -2.69
CA ALA A 84 -2.01 -5.98 -3.93
C ALA A 84 -3.37 -6.55 -4.33
N CYS A 85 -4.44 -5.81 -4.06
CA CYS A 85 -5.84 -6.13 -4.41
C CYS A 85 -6.13 -5.78 -5.87
N GLU A 86 -5.32 -6.32 -6.78
CA GLU A 86 -5.43 -6.09 -8.21
C GLU A 86 -6.22 -7.19 -8.90
N ASN A 87 -6.82 -6.88 -10.06
CA ASN A 87 -7.37 -7.90 -10.95
C ASN A 87 -6.24 -8.63 -11.70
N MET A 88 -5.41 -9.36 -10.95
CA MET A 88 -4.22 -10.06 -11.42
C MET A 88 -4.02 -11.33 -10.60
N VAL A 89 -3.61 -12.41 -11.26
CA VAL A 89 -3.14 -13.60 -10.55
C VAL A 89 -1.82 -13.27 -9.86
N ARG A 90 -1.79 -13.45 -8.54
CA ARG A 90 -0.62 -13.19 -7.69
C ARG A 90 -0.04 -11.78 -7.87
N GLY A 91 -0.91 -10.77 -7.83
CA GLY A 91 -0.51 -9.36 -7.98
C GLY A 91 0.54 -8.92 -6.96
N THR A 92 0.46 -9.42 -5.72
CA THR A 92 1.39 -9.06 -4.66
C THR A 92 2.76 -9.68 -4.89
N SER A 93 2.84 -10.91 -5.39
CA SER A 93 4.09 -11.53 -5.82
C SER A 93 4.76 -10.74 -6.94
N GLN A 94 3.99 -10.19 -7.90
CA GLN A 94 4.54 -9.32 -8.95
C GLN A 94 5.06 -8.00 -8.36
N LEU A 95 4.31 -7.38 -7.44
CA LEU A 95 4.78 -6.20 -6.71
C LEU A 95 6.07 -6.49 -5.93
N LYS A 96 6.18 -7.66 -5.26
CA LYS A 96 7.40 -8.10 -4.57
C LYS A 96 8.59 -8.12 -5.53
N GLN A 97 8.42 -8.62 -6.76
CA GLN A 97 9.50 -8.63 -7.74
C GLN A 97 10.00 -7.23 -8.09
N HIS A 98 9.09 -6.25 -8.27
CA HIS A 98 9.49 -4.86 -8.52
C HIS A 98 10.19 -4.24 -7.30
N VAL A 99 9.69 -4.51 -6.09
CA VAL A 99 10.31 -4.03 -4.84
C VAL A 99 11.71 -4.61 -4.66
N VAL A 100 11.88 -5.93 -4.79
CA VAL A 100 13.18 -6.61 -4.60
C VAL A 100 14.21 -6.14 -5.63
N LYS A 101 13.82 -5.88 -6.89
CA LYS A 101 14.73 -5.33 -7.92
C LYS A 101 15.32 -3.97 -7.55
N LEU A 102 14.60 -3.19 -6.76
CA LEU A 102 14.97 -1.82 -6.37
C LEU A 102 15.54 -1.75 -4.94
N LEU A 103 15.35 -2.79 -4.13
CA LEU A 103 15.78 -2.82 -2.74
C LEU A 103 17.31 -2.96 -2.68
N PRO A 104 18.01 -2.14 -1.86
CA PRO A 104 19.44 -2.35 -1.68
C PRO A 104 19.70 -3.65 -0.92
N GLU A 105 20.83 -4.30 -1.24
CA GLU A 105 21.15 -5.65 -0.77
C GLU A 105 21.15 -5.77 0.75
N ALA A 106 21.62 -4.74 1.45
CA ALA A 106 21.69 -4.68 2.91
C ALA A 106 20.31 -4.76 3.60
N GLN A 107 19.20 -4.51 2.89
CA GLN A 107 17.85 -4.55 3.42
C GLN A 107 17.10 -5.84 3.08
N LEU A 108 17.65 -6.72 2.22
CA LEU A 108 16.95 -7.93 1.76
C LEU A 108 16.58 -8.86 2.92
N ALA A 109 17.54 -9.21 3.78
CA ALA A 109 17.31 -10.12 4.91
C ALA A 109 16.26 -9.56 5.88
N TRP A 110 16.36 -8.26 6.15
CA TRP A 110 15.41 -7.59 7.04
C TRP A 110 13.99 -7.58 6.46
N VAL A 111 13.84 -7.30 5.17
CA VAL A 111 12.53 -7.32 4.49
C VAL A 111 11.95 -8.73 4.45
N ASP A 112 12.77 -9.76 4.21
CA ASP A 112 12.31 -11.15 4.18
C ASP A 112 11.79 -11.62 5.55
N GLU A 113 12.41 -11.16 6.64
CA GLU A 113 12.00 -11.49 8.00
C GLU A 113 10.76 -10.71 8.48
N HIS A 114 10.63 -9.43 8.12
CA HIS A 114 9.65 -8.53 8.73
C HIS A 114 8.48 -8.13 7.82
N VAL A 115 8.54 -8.42 6.51
CA VAL A 115 7.55 -7.96 5.54
C VAL A 115 6.89 -9.12 4.80
N GLY A 116 5.59 -9.31 5.03
CA GLY A 116 4.76 -10.25 4.30
C GLY A 116 4.27 -9.66 2.97
N PHE A 117 4.58 -10.31 1.86
CA PHE A 117 3.94 -10.05 0.56
C PHE A 117 2.85 -11.10 0.33
N VAL A 118 1.61 -10.75 0.62
CA VAL A 118 0.47 -11.68 0.66
C VAL A 118 -0.37 -11.55 -0.61
N ASP A 119 -0.39 -12.59 -1.44
CA ASP A 119 -1.27 -12.63 -2.62
C ASP A 119 -2.75 -12.69 -2.22
N SER A 120 -3.61 -12.02 -2.99
CA SER A 120 -5.07 -11.98 -2.79
C SER A 120 -5.84 -12.30 -4.07
N ALA A 121 -7.11 -12.63 -3.91
CA ALA A 121 -8.12 -12.64 -4.97
C ALA A 121 -9.30 -11.79 -4.51
N VAL A 122 -9.73 -10.83 -5.34
CA VAL A 122 -10.75 -9.82 -5.03
C VAL A 122 -11.78 -9.68 -6.13
#